data_AF-A0A259LZP1-F1
#
_entry.id   AF-A0A259LZP1-F1
#
_cell.length_a   1.000
_cell.length_b   1.000
_cell.length_c   1.000
_cell.angle_alpha   90.00
_cell.angle_beta   90.00
_cell.angle_gamma   90.00
#
_symmetry.space_group_name_H-M   'P 1'
#
loop_
_entity.id
_entity.type
_entity.pdbx_description
1 polymer ?
#
loop_
_entity_poly.entity_id
_entity_poly.type
_entity_poly.pdbx_seq_one_letter_code
_entity_poly.pdbx_strand_id
1 'polypeptide(L)'
;MTTVNDRNWKVLIRPNRPVVQAGYDAKRKAKLVVEPLERGYGTTLGNALRRVLLSSLQGAAIIGVQIDGVVHEFSAIPGVREDVTTIVLNLKQVAIFMESDTPKRMVLRAKGPGEVKAGQIETPGDVKILNPDLVICTLDGGSEVRMEFTVATGKGYVAAEA
;
A
#
# COMPACT_ATOMS: atom_id res chain seq x y z
N MET A 1 -47.40 27.33 -20.96
CA MET A 1 -46.22 27.05 -21.80
C MET A 1 -45.00 27.01 -20.88
N THR A 2 -44.69 25.85 -20.31
CA THR A 2 -43.61 25.72 -19.33
C THR A 2 -42.26 25.83 -20.04
N THR A 3 -41.48 26.85 -19.67
CA THR A 3 -40.19 27.22 -20.26
C THR A 3 -39.23 26.02 -20.29
N VAL A 4 -38.58 25.84 -21.45
CA VAL A 4 -37.62 24.74 -21.72
C VAL A 4 -36.54 24.61 -20.65
N ASN A 5 -36.14 25.74 -20.03
CA ASN A 5 -35.17 25.77 -18.93
C ASN A 5 -35.61 24.99 -17.68
N ASP A 6 -36.91 24.86 -17.43
CA ASP A 6 -37.41 24.18 -16.23
C ASP A 6 -37.48 22.65 -16.38
N ARG A 7 -37.34 22.13 -17.61
CA ARG A 7 -37.22 20.69 -17.90
C ARG A 7 -35.79 20.19 -17.75
N ASN A 8 -34.80 21.04 -18.01
CA ASN A 8 -33.40 20.63 -18.16
C ASN A 8 -32.78 20.09 -16.85
N TRP A 9 -33.29 20.50 -15.69
CA TRP A 9 -32.75 20.09 -14.38
C TRP A 9 -33.63 19.07 -13.64
N LYS A 10 -34.89 18.87 -14.06
CA LYS A 10 -35.83 17.91 -13.44
C LYS A 10 -35.73 16.48 -14.00
N VAL A 11 -34.99 16.26 -15.09
CA VAL A 11 -34.93 14.98 -15.83
C VAL A 11 -33.55 14.31 -15.73
N LEU A 12 -32.67 14.75 -14.81
CA LEU A 12 -31.38 14.10 -14.64
C LEU A 12 -31.56 12.68 -14.09
N ILE A 13 -30.94 11.69 -14.76
CA ILE A 13 -30.86 10.32 -14.28
C ILE A 13 -30.11 10.31 -12.96
N ARG A 14 -30.80 9.92 -11.89
CA ARG A 14 -30.18 9.68 -10.59
C ARG A 14 -29.72 8.23 -10.52
N PRO A 15 -28.42 7.96 -10.25
CA PRO A 15 -27.95 6.60 -10.09
C PRO A 15 -28.59 5.94 -8.87
N ASN A 16 -28.82 4.64 -8.96
CA ASN A 16 -29.20 3.84 -7.80
C ASN A 16 -28.04 3.75 -6.80
N ARG A 17 -28.34 3.23 -5.61
CA ARG A 17 -27.30 2.90 -4.64
C ARG A 17 -26.26 1.98 -5.31
N PRO A 18 -24.97 2.32 -5.26
CA PRO A 18 -23.92 1.50 -5.84
C PRO A 18 -23.98 0.06 -5.33
N VAL A 19 -23.92 -0.90 -6.25
CA VAL A 19 -23.85 -2.32 -5.92
C VAL A 19 -22.39 -2.71 -5.73
N VAL A 20 -22.06 -3.26 -4.56
CA VAL A 20 -20.71 -3.76 -4.26
C VAL A 20 -20.69 -5.26 -4.51
N GLN A 21 -19.96 -5.69 -5.53
CA GLN A 21 -19.70 -7.10 -5.81
C GLN A 21 -18.34 -7.48 -5.20
N ALA A 22 -18.33 -8.48 -4.31
CA ALA A 22 -17.10 -8.98 -3.74
C ALA A 22 -16.22 -9.64 -4.82
N GLY A 23 -14.92 -9.34 -4.82
CA GLY A 23 -13.95 -10.04 -5.65
C GLY A 23 -13.57 -11.41 -5.08
N TYR A 24 -12.64 -12.11 -5.74
CA TYR A 24 -12.06 -13.37 -5.25
C TYR A 24 -11.49 -13.25 -3.82
N ASP A 25 -10.90 -12.10 -3.51
CA ASP A 25 -10.54 -11.72 -2.14
C ASP A 25 -11.43 -10.58 -1.68
N ALA A 26 -12.54 -10.93 -1.02
CA ALA A 26 -13.54 -9.97 -0.56
C ALA A 26 -13.01 -8.93 0.45
N LYS A 27 -11.86 -9.18 1.11
CA LYS A 27 -11.26 -8.24 2.06
C LYS A 27 -10.40 -7.17 1.37
N ARG A 28 -9.81 -7.49 0.21
CA ARG A 28 -8.83 -6.62 -0.47
C ARG A 28 -9.28 -6.15 -1.86
N LYS A 29 -10.30 -6.78 -2.45
CA LYS A 29 -10.80 -6.47 -3.80
C LYS A 29 -12.33 -6.40 -3.82
N ALA A 30 -12.85 -5.31 -4.39
CA ALA A 30 -14.27 -5.12 -4.61
C ALA A 30 -14.50 -4.49 -6.00
N LYS A 31 -15.64 -4.83 -6.62
CA LYS A 31 -16.13 -4.20 -7.84
C LYS A 31 -17.37 -3.38 -7.51
N LEU A 32 -17.29 -2.07 -7.72
CA LEU A 32 -18.41 -1.15 -7.53
C LEU A 32 -19.13 -0.95 -8.86
N VAL A 33 -20.44 -1.23 -8.92
CA VAL A 33 -21.30 -1.01 -10.09
C VAL A 33 -22.25 0.14 -9.79
N VAL A 34 -22.21 1.19 -10.63
CA VAL A 34 -23.06 2.37 -10.52
C VAL A 34 -23.84 2.55 -11.80
N GLU A 35 -25.15 2.37 -11.72
CA GLU A 35 -26.08 2.50 -12.85
C GLU A 35 -27.49 2.87 -12.35
N PRO A 36 -28.33 3.48 -13.21
CA PRO A 36 -28.01 4.07 -14.51
C PRO A 36 -27.26 5.41 -14.37
N LEU A 37 -26.51 5.80 -15.39
CA LEU A 37 -25.83 7.09 -15.47
C LEU A 37 -26.17 7.77 -16.78
N GLU A 38 -26.13 9.11 -16.78
CA GLU A 38 -26.20 9.90 -17.99
C GLU A 38 -25.08 9.52 -18.97
N ARG A 39 -25.37 9.66 -20.27
CA ARG A 39 -24.38 9.40 -21.32
C ARG A 39 -23.14 10.28 -21.08
N GLY A 40 -21.97 9.64 -21.01
CA GLY A 40 -20.69 10.30 -20.76
C GLY A 40 -20.31 10.49 -19.28
N TYR A 41 -21.26 10.41 -18.34
CA TYR A 41 -20.97 10.58 -16.91
C TYR A 41 -20.13 9.44 -16.35
N GLY A 42 -20.26 8.23 -16.90
CA GLY A 42 -19.43 7.09 -16.51
C GLY A 42 -17.92 7.38 -16.64
N THR A 43 -17.49 8.01 -17.74
CA THR A 43 -16.08 8.37 -17.94
C THR A 43 -15.65 9.51 -17.01
N THR A 44 -16.49 10.53 -16.84
CA THR A 44 -16.21 11.67 -15.96
C THR A 44 -16.04 11.23 -14.51
N LEU A 45 -16.99 10.47 -13.98
CA LEU A 45 -16.96 9.95 -12.60
C LEU A 45 -15.86 8.90 -12.44
N GLY A 46 -15.73 7.97 -13.38
CA GLY A 46 -14.71 6.92 -13.34
C GLY A 46 -13.29 7.46 -13.31
N ASN A 47 -12.98 8.45 -14.17
CA ASN A 47 -11.67 9.10 -14.17
C ASN A 47 -11.40 9.89 -12.89
N ALA A 48 -12.40 10.63 -12.38
CA ALA A 48 -12.28 11.36 -11.13
C ALA A 48 -12.00 10.41 -9.95
N LEU A 49 -12.81 9.35 -9.81
CA LEU A 49 -12.64 8.34 -8.76
C LEU A 49 -11.30 7.62 -8.88
N ARG A 50 -10.89 7.22 -10.09
CA ARG A 50 -9.57 6.59 -10.32
C ARG A 50 -8.43 7.46 -9.82
N ARG A 51 -8.45 8.77 -10.11
CA ARG A 51 -7.42 9.72 -9.66
C ARG A 51 -7.40 9.86 -8.14
N VAL A 52 -8.57 9.99 -7.52
CA VAL A 52 -8.69 10.11 -6.06
C VAL A 52 -8.16 8.85 -5.37
N LEU A 53 -8.58 7.67 -5.84
CA LEU A 53 -8.16 6.39 -5.27
C LEU A 53 -6.66 6.11 -5.42
N LEU A 54 -6.02 6.56 -6.52
CA LEU A 54 -4.60 6.32 -6.75
C LEU A 54 -3.67 7.36 -6.14
N SER A 55 -4.13 8.61 -5.95
CA SER A 55 -3.22 9.73 -5.66
C SER A 55 -3.60 10.55 -4.43
N SER A 56 -4.80 10.39 -3.86
CA SER A 56 -5.28 11.25 -2.78
C SER A 56 -5.60 10.50 -1.48
N LEU A 57 -5.51 9.17 -1.47
CA LEU A 57 -5.66 8.38 -0.26
C LEU A 57 -4.44 8.54 0.63
N GLN A 58 -4.71 8.79 1.91
CA GLN A 58 -3.69 8.81 2.96
C GLN A 58 -3.36 7.39 3.39
N GLY A 59 -2.08 7.11 3.58
CA GLY A 59 -1.58 5.83 4.07
C GLY A 59 -0.20 5.97 4.69
N ALA A 60 0.30 4.89 5.29
CA ALA A 60 1.65 4.81 5.83
C ALA A 60 2.47 3.77 5.05
N ALA A 61 3.74 4.07 4.81
CA ALA A 61 4.67 3.18 4.12
C ALA A 61 6.10 3.36 4.62
N ILE A 62 6.94 2.36 4.34
CA ILE A 62 8.39 2.45 4.56
C ILE A 62 8.97 3.43 3.54
N ILE A 63 9.61 4.51 4.01
CA ILE A 63 10.24 5.54 3.18
C ILE A 63 11.76 5.43 3.16
N GLY A 64 12.35 4.67 4.09
CA GLY A 64 13.78 4.44 4.15
C GLY A 64 14.09 3.16 4.89
N VAL A 65 15.18 2.50 4.48
CA VAL A 65 15.71 1.30 5.14
C VAL A 65 17.22 1.42 5.26
N GLN A 66 17.73 1.04 6.42
CA GLN A 66 19.15 0.85 6.68
C GLN A 66 19.37 -0.62 7.03
N ILE A 67 20.27 -1.29 6.32
CA ILE A 67 20.59 -2.70 6.52
C ILE A 67 22.03 -2.81 7.00
N ASP A 68 22.24 -3.51 8.11
CA ASP A 68 23.59 -3.68 8.67
C ASP A 68 24.49 -4.44 7.69
N GLY A 69 25.70 -3.91 7.45
CA GLY A 69 26.69 -4.51 6.56
C GLY A 69 26.46 -4.28 5.05
N VAL A 70 25.41 -3.54 4.66
CA VAL A 70 25.12 -3.19 3.27
C VAL A 70 25.56 -1.76 2.98
N VAL A 71 26.39 -1.60 1.93
CA VAL A 71 26.89 -0.28 1.51
C VAL A 71 26.06 0.33 0.38
N HIS A 72 25.51 -0.51 -0.50
CA HIS A 72 24.70 -0.09 -1.64
C HIS A 72 23.61 -1.12 -1.97
N GLU A 73 22.59 -0.66 -2.68
CA GLU A 73 21.35 -1.39 -3.01
C GLU A 73 21.52 -2.58 -3.96
N PHE A 74 22.66 -2.63 -4.67
CA PHE A 74 23.01 -3.71 -5.60
C PHE A 74 23.85 -4.83 -4.97
N SER A 75 24.08 -4.80 -3.66
CA SER A 75 24.91 -5.81 -3.00
C SER A 75 24.09 -7.06 -2.64
N ALA A 76 24.79 -8.16 -2.41
CA ALA A 76 24.25 -9.33 -1.72
C ALA A 76 24.58 -9.25 -0.22
N ILE A 77 23.79 -9.93 0.61
CA ILE A 77 24.07 -10.09 2.05
C ILE A 77 24.50 -11.54 2.27
N PRO A 78 25.70 -11.80 2.84
CA PRO A 78 26.15 -13.16 3.09
C PRO A 78 25.16 -13.99 3.90
N GLY A 79 24.72 -15.12 3.33
CA GLY A 79 23.77 -16.05 3.94
C GLY A 79 22.33 -15.51 4.04
N VAL A 80 21.98 -14.55 3.20
CA VAL A 80 20.60 -14.22 2.83
C VAL A 80 20.40 -14.64 1.37
N ARG A 81 19.29 -15.32 1.08
CA ARG A 81 19.03 -15.88 -0.24
C ARG A 81 18.72 -14.81 -1.29
N GLU A 82 18.03 -13.76 -0.90
CA GLU A 82 17.63 -12.64 -1.75
C GLU A 82 18.70 -11.54 -1.76
N ASP A 83 18.84 -10.83 -2.89
CA ASP A 83 19.67 -9.63 -2.97
C ASP A 83 18.98 -8.41 -2.31
N VAL A 84 19.74 -7.35 -2.07
CA VAL A 84 19.20 -6.14 -1.41
C VAL A 84 18.06 -5.51 -2.21
N THR A 85 18.12 -5.55 -3.54
CA THR A 85 17.05 -5.01 -4.40
C THR A 85 15.73 -5.77 -4.19
N THR A 86 15.78 -7.10 -4.14
CA THR A 86 14.62 -7.96 -3.88
C THR A 86 14.06 -7.71 -2.50
N ILE A 87 14.93 -7.57 -1.49
CA ILE A 87 14.52 -7.19 -0.13
C ILE A 87 13.78 -5.86 -0.13
N VAL A 88 14.32 -4.83 -0.79
CA VAL A 88 13.66 -3.52 -0.92
C VAL A 88 12.30 -3.63 -1.61
N LEU A 89 12.17 -4.45 -2.65
CA LEU A 89 10.88 -4.69 -3.32
C LEU A 89 9.87 -5.42 -2.42
N ASN A 90 10.32 -6.36 -1.60
CA ASN A 90 9.46 -7.03 -0.63
C ASN A 90 9.03 -6.06 0.49
N LEU A 91 9.93 -5.20 0.97
CA LEU A 91 9.61 -4.16 1.95
C LEU A 91 8.56 -3.17 1.43
N LYS A 92 8.59 -2.83 0.13
CA LYS A 92 7.54 -1.99 -0.51
C LYS A 92 6.15 -2.64 -0.50
N GLN A 93 6.05 -3.95 -0.34
CA GLN A 93 4.79 -4.68 -0.25
C GLN A 93 4.25 -4.80 1.19
N VAL A 94 5.02 -4.38 2.20
CA VAL A 94 4.57 -4.37 3.60
C VAL A 94 3.46 -3.34 3.75
N ALA A 95 2.27 -3.79 4.15
CA ALA A 95 1.12 -2.94 4.36
C ALA A 95 1.09 -2.48 5.83
N ILE A 96 1.19 -1.16 6.04
CA ILE A 96 1.30 -0.56 7.36
C ILE A 96 0.09 0.33 7.65
N PHE A 97 -0.47 0.16 8.84
CA PHE A 97 -1.38 1.12 9.45
C PHE A 97 -0.64 1.88 10.54
N MET A 98 -0.81 3.20 10.60
CA MET A 98 -0.21 4.07 11.61
C MET A 98 -1.21 5.14 12.00
N GLU A 99 -1.42 5.33 13.30
CA GLU A 99 -2.39 6.34 13.80
C GLU A 99 -1.79 7.75 13.86
N SER A 100 -0.48 7.86 14.10
CA SER A 100 0.22 9.14 14.18
C SER A 100 0.65 9.68 12.82
N ASP A 101 0.77 11.00 12.68
CA ASP A 101 1.32 11.66 11.48
C ASP A 101 2.84 11.93 11.57
N THR A 102 3.50 11.47 12.64
CA THR A 102 4.94 11.65 12.84
C THR A 102 5.73 10.46 12.28
N PRO A 103 6.87 10.69 11.59
CA PRO A 103 7.73 9.59 11.16
C PRO A 103 8.22 8.75 12.33
N LYS A 104 8.27 7.43 12.14
CA LYS A 104 8.67 6.46 13.17
C LYS A 104 9.76 5.54 12.68
N ARG A 105 10.56 5.08 13.64
CA ARG A 105 11.54 4.02 13.42
C ARG A 105 11.00 2.68 13.88
N MET A 106 11.25 1.66 13.09
CA MET A 106 10.96 0.25 13.39
C MET A 106 12.22 -0.57 13.15
N VAL A 107 12.33 -1.73 13.78
CA VAL A 107 13.50 -2.59 13.66
C VAL A 107 13.08 -4.02 13.35
N LEU A 108 13.83 -4.70 12.50
CA LEU A 108 13.70 -6.14 12.27
C LEU A 108 15.03 -6.80 12.62
N ARG A 109 14.97 -7.81 13.48
CA ARG A 109 16.12 -8.65 13.85
C ARG A 109 15.71 -10.10 13.67
N ALA A 110 16.44 -10.82 12.84
CA ALA A 110 16.24 -12.25 12.66
C ALA A 110 17.59 -12.96 12.65
N LYS A 111 17.60 -14.17 13.23
CA LYS A 111 18.80 -15.00 13.35
C LYS A 111 18.45 -16.46 13.17
N GLY A 112 19.34 -17.19 12.52
CA GLY A 112 19.16 -18.61 12.23
C GLY A 112 18.37 -18.85 10.94
N PRO A 113 18.34 -20.11 10.47
CA PRO A 113 17.79 -20.44 9.16
C PRO A 113 16.27 -20.28 9.12
N GLY A 114 15.74 -19.77 8.01
CA GLY A 114 14.30 -19.71 7.74
C GLY A 114 13.80 -18.40 7.12
N GLU A 115 12.48 -18.32 6.93
CA GLU A 115 11.82 -17.13 6.40
C GLU A 115 11.73 -16.02 7.44
N VAL A 116 12.20 -14.83 7.06
CA VAL A 116 12.02 -13.58 7.80
C VAL A 116 10.75 -12.92 7.29
N LYS A 117 9.76 -12.74 8.17
CA LYS A 117 8.43 -12.25 7.80
C LYS A 117 8.16 -10.85 8.33
N ALA A 118 7.25 -10.12 7.69
CA ALA A 118 6.86 -8.78 8.10
C ALA A 118 6.28 -8.73 9.52
N GLY A 119 5.68 -9.81 10.01
CA GLY A 119 5.22 -9.93 11.39
C GLY A 119 6.33 -9.97 12.44
N GLN A 120 7.60 -10.18 12.05
CA GLN A 120 8.75 -10.14 12.95
C GLN A 120 9.31 -8.72 13.14
N ILE A 121 8.75 -7.71 12.46
CA ILE A 121 9.13 -6.32 12.63
C ILE A 121 8.65 -5.84 14.02
N GLU A 122 9.56 -5.27 14.80
CA GLU A 122 9.27 -4.62 16.07
C GLU A 122 8.60 -3.27 15.79
N THR A 123 7.30 -3.17 16.09
CA THR A 123 6.49 -1.98 15.86
C THR A 123 6.17 -1.25 17.18
N PRO A 124 6.18 0.10 17.19
CA PRO A 124 5.57 0.89 18.26
C PRO A 124 4.06 0.62 18.40
N GLY A 125 3.47 0.96 19.55
CA GLY A 125 2.07 0.61 19.87
C GLY A 125 1.00 1.20 18.95
N ASP A 126 1.32 2.26 18.20
CA ASP A 126 0.43 2.94 17.25
C ASP A 126 0.75 2.62 15.78
N VAL A 127 1.55 1.58 15.55
CA VAL A 127 1.87 1.03 14.22
C VAL A 127 1.45 -0.43 14.16
N LYS A 128 0.82 -0.83 13.06
CA LYS A 128 0.36 -2.20 12.84
C LYS A 128 0.71 -2.69 11.43
N ILE A 129 1.35 -3.86 11.36
CA ILE A 129 1.55 -4.59 10.11
C ILE A 129 0.24 -5.32 9.75
N LEU A 130 -0.28 -5.08 8.54
CA LEU A 130 -1.56 -5.62 8.08
C LEU A 130 -1.42 -6.96 7.34
N ASN A 131 -0.21 -7.29 6.88
CA ASN A 131 0.14 -8.54 6.19
C ASN A 131 1.34 -9.24 6.85
N PRO A 132 1.20 -9.73 8.09
CA PRO A 132 2.33 -10.26 8.87
C PRO A 132 3.00 -11.49 8.23
N ASP A 133 2.29 -12.23 7.38
CA ASP A 133 2.80 -13.43 6.72
C ASP A 133 3.70 -13.14 5.50
N LEU A 134 3.83 -11.87 5.08
CA LEU A 134 4.65 -11.48 3.95
C LEU A 134 6.13 -11.81 4.23
N VAL A 135 6.73 -12.64 3.38
CA VAL A 135 8.16 -12.95 3.45
C VAL A 135 8.97 -11.78 2.93
N ILE A 136 9.94 -11.31 3.71
CA ILE A 136 10.88 -10.24 3.36
C ILE A 136 12.14 -10.84 2.75
N CYS A 137 12.72 -11.83 3.42
CA CYS A 137 13.89 -12.59 2.95
C CYS A 137 13.98 -13.96 3.64
N THR A 138 14.94 -14.76 3.22
CA THR A 138 15.23 -16.10 3.73
C THR A 138 16.68 -16.15 4.20
N LEU A 139 16.90 -16.56 5.45
CA LEU A 139 18.23 -16.72 6.05
C LEU A 139 18.72 -18.17 5.92
N ASP A 140 20.02 -18.30 5.67
CA ASP A 140 20.74 -19.58 5.76
C ASP A 140 21.19 -19.87 7.20
N GLY A 141 21.76 -21.07 7.41
CA GLY A 141 22.21 -21.52 8.71
C GLY A 141 23.32 -20.64 9.29
N GLY A 142 23.09 -20.11 10.50
CA GLY A 142 24.08 -19.30 11.23
C GLY A 142 24.13 -17.82 10.84
N SER A 143 23.30 -17.40 9.89
CA SER A 143 23.20 -16.00 9.47
C SER A 143 22.27 -15.18 10.37
N GLU A 144 22.49 -13.88 10.38
CA GLU A 144 21.63 -12.91 11.04
C GLU A 144 21.45 -11.69 10.14
N VAL A 145 20.28 -11.06 10.24
CA VAL A 145 19.99 -9.81 9.55
C VAL A 145 19.37 -8.84 10.53
N ARG A 146 19.83 -7.59 10.43
CA ARG A 146 19.26 -6.46 11.15
C ARG A 146 18.99 -5.33 10.18
N MET A 147 17.76 -4.82 10.24
CA MET A 147 17.30 -3.71 9.43
C MET A 147 16.59 -2.69 10.31
N GLU A 148 16.84 -1.41 10.06
CA GLU A 148 16.09 -0.30 10.63
C GLU A 148 15.28 0.37 9.51
N PHE A 149 14.01 0.65 9.79
CA PHE A 149 13.09 1.25 8.82
C PHE A 149 12.62 2.59 9.33
N THR A 150 12.47 3.55 8.41
CA THR A 150 11.73 4.78 8.65
C THR A 150 10.37 4.67 7.96
N VAL A 151 9.30 4.83 8.73
CA VAL A 151 7.92 4.84 8.23
C VAL A 151 7.36 6.25 8.35
N ALA A 152 6.64 6.70 7.33
CA ALA A 152 5.92 7.95 7.35
C ALA A 152 4.53 7.80 6.73
N THR A 153 3.63 8.67 7.15
CA THR A 153 2.35 8.92 6.49
C THR A 153 2.56 9.79 5.25
N GLY A 154 1.73 9.57 4.24
CA GLY A 154 1.76 10.34 3.00
C GLY A 154 0.49 10.14 2.19
N LYS A 155 0.47 10.70 0.98
CA LYS A 155 -0.62 10.54 0.01
C LYS A 155 -0.08 10.05 -1.33
N GLY A 156 -0.78 9.10 -1.93
CA GLY A 156 -0.43 8.56 -3.25
C GLY A 156 0.92 7.82 -3.24
N TYR A 157 1.66 7.96 -4.35
CA TYR A 157 2.95 7.30 -4.56
C TYR A 157 4.04 8.35 -4.78
N VAL A 158 5.15 8.22 -4.05
CA VAL A 158 6.35 9.04 -4.20
C VAL A 158 7.50 8.10 -4.53
N ALA A 159 8.18 8.34 -5.65
CA ALA A 159 9.34 7.55 -6.04
C ALA A 159 10.55 7.92 -5.17
N ALA A 160 11.45 6.96 -4.95
CA ALA A 160 12.78 7.28 -4.44
C ALA A 160 13.54 8.08 -5.52
N GLU A 161 14.16 9.18 -5.13
CA GLU A 161 15.11 9.89 -5.99
C GLU A 161 16.42 9.09 -6.03
N ALA A 162 17.11 9.11 -7.18
CA ALA A 162 18.36 8.40 -7.41
C ALA A 162 19.57 9.19 -6.91
#